data_AF-A0AAW3M7E3-F1
#
_entry.id   AF-A0AAW3M7E3-F1
#
_cell.length_a   1.000
_cell.length_b   1.000
_cell.length_c   1.000
_cell.angle_alpha   90.00
_cell.angle_beta   90.00
_cell.angle_gamma   90.00
#
_symmetry.space_group_name_H-M   'P 1'
#
loop_
_entity.id
_entity.type
_entity.pdbx_description
1 polymer ?
#
loop_
_entity_poly.entity_id
_entity_poly.type
_entity_poly.pdbx_seq_one_letter_code
_entity_poly.pdbx_strand_id
1 'polypeptide(L)'
;MIKFYTLEDSAEFFAPLYDSITEIATQHGYRKSGNLFKDYNDDCLILLEDYAVHLAADVPLIVVKEIGLAVRKFKNKDVTLLYGGSFVTHKQIKMLVEMEKQTA
;
A
#
# COMPACT_ATOMS: atom_id res chain seq x y z
N MET A 1 1.62 -27.20 13.55
CA MET A 1 1.43 -26.32 14.73
C MET A 1 0.86 -25.03 14.20
N ILE A 2 -0.43 -24.77 14.43
CA ILE A 2 -1.07 -23.50 14.02
C ILE A 2 -0.65 -22.47 15.06
N LYS A 3 0.13 -21.46 14.68
CA LYS A 3 0.41 -20.32 15.54
C LYS A 3 -0.76 -19.35 15.44
N PHE A 4 -1.49 -19.18 16.53
CA PHE A 4 -2.46 -18.10 16.65
C PHE A 4 -1.68 -16.85 17.04
N TYR A 5 -1.63 -15.87 16.13
CA TYR A 5 -1.08 -14.55 16.42
C TYR A 5 -2.15 -13.74 17.16
N THR A 6 -1.74 -13.04 18.21
CA THR A 6 -2.62 -12.05 18.84
C THR A 6 -2.74 -10.82 17.94
N LEU A 7 -3.76 -9.98 18.16
CA LEU A 7 -3.91 -8.71 17.42
C LEU A 7 -2.70 -7.79 17.62
N GLU A 8 -2.07 -7.84 18.80
CA GLU A 8 -0.85 -7.08 19.12
C GLU A 8 0.35 -7.60 18.32
N ASP A 9 0.51 -8.92 18.18
CA ASP A 9 1.56 -9.52 17.34
C ASP A 9 1.41 -9.14 15.86
N SER A 10 0.17 -8.98 15.39
CA SER A 10 -0.11 -8.54 14.01
C SER A 10 0.28 -7.08 13.81
N ALA A 11 -0.11 -6.21 14.75
CA ALA A 11 0.19 -4.77 14.69
C ALA A 11 1.71 -4.51 14.68
N GLU A 12 2.48 -5.19 15.54
CA GLU A 12 3.94 -5.08 15.54
C GLU A 12 4.57 -5.62 14.24
N PHE A 13 4.04 -6.73 13.72
CA PHE A 13 4.55 -7.33 12.49
C PHE A 13 4.37 -6.40 11.28
N PHE A 14 3.21 -5.76 11.14
CA PHE A 14 2.89 -4.88 10.00
C PHE A 14 3.35 -3.44 10.17
N ALA A 15 3.75 -3.01 11.38
CA ALA A 15 4.18 -1.64 11.66
C ALA A 15 5.19 -1.08 10.63
N PRO A 16 6.26 -1.80 10.23
CA PRO A 16 7.22 -1.27 9.24
C PRO A 16 6.61 -0.98 7.86
N LEU A 17 5.65 -1.82 7.43
CA LEU A 17 4.92 -1.61 6.18
C LEU A 17 3.97 -0.41 6.31
N TYR A 18 3.23 -0.34 7.40
CA TYR A 18 2.27 0.72 7.66
C TYR A 18 2.96 2.09 7.81
N ASP A 19 4.13 2.14 8.42
CA ASP A 19 4.95 3.35 8.51
C ASP A 19 5.42 3.81 7.12
N SER A 20 5.92 2.89 6.30
CA SER A 20 6.35 3.19 4.93
C SER A 20 5.20 3.72 4.07
N ILE A 21 4.02 3.12 4.15
CA ILE A 21 2.84 3.59 3.41
C ILE A 21 2.33 4.91 3.99
N THR A 22 2.39 5.10 5.30
CA THR A 22 2.02 6.38 5.95
C THR A 22 2.88 7.52 5.43
N GLU A 23 4.20 7.32 5.33
CA GLU A 23 5.12 8.32 4.78
C GLU A 23 4.77 8.68 3.34
N ILE A 24 4.62 7.67 2.46
CA ILE A 24 4.26 7.86 1.05
C ILE A 24 2.93 8.62 0.93
N ALA A 25 1.88 8.13 1.60
CA ALA A 25 0.55 8.74 1.52
C ALA A 25 0.57 10.21 1.98
N THR A 26 1.34 10.53 3.03
CA THR A 26 1.47 11.90 3.55
C THR A 26 2.20 12.81 2.55
N GLN A 27 3.25 12.30 1.87
CA GLN A 27 3.96 13.05 0.83
C GLN A 27 3.06 13.41 -0.36
N HIS A 28 2.02 12.61 -0.63
CA HIS A 28 1.00 12.86 -1.66
C HIS A 28 -0.24 13.61 -1.13
N GLY A 29 -0.18 14.13 0.10
CA GLY A 29 -1.22 14.99 0.66
C GLY A 29 -2.44 14.25 1.24
N TYR A 30 -2.37 12.93 1.40
CA TYR A 30 -3.47 12.17 2.00
C TYR A 30 -3.46 12.27 3.52
N ARG A 31 -4.65 12.46 4.10
CA ARG A 31 -4.84 12.56 5.54
C ARG A 31 -5.10 11.19 6.15
N LYS A 32 -4.30 10.81 7.14
CA LYS A 32 -4.48 9.55 7.89
C LYS A 32 -5.64 9.63 8.88
N SER A 33 -6.42 8.55 8.98
CA SER A 33 -7.44 8.33 10.00
C SER A 33 -7.50 6.84 10.36
N GLY A 34 -6.85 6.45 11.46
CA GLY A 34 -6.62 5.03 11.78
C GLY A 34 -5.82 4.34 10.67
N ASN A 35 -6.42 3.32 10.04
CA ASN A 35 -5.84 2.57 8.92
C ASN A 35 -6.24 3.13 7.53
N LEU A 36 -7.00 4.23 7.50
CA LEU A 36 -7.50 4.85 6.28
C LEU A 36 -6.64 6.07 5.92
N PHE A 37 -6.49 6.32 4.62
CA PHE A 37 -5.97 7.58 4.09
C PHE A 37 -6.98 8.18 3.14
N LYS A 38 -7.24 9.47 3.35
CA LYS A 38 -8.29 10.21 2.67
C LYS A 38 -7.75 11.37 1.86
N ASP A 39 -8.47 11.72 0.81
CA ASP A 39 -8.22 12.95 0.06
C ASP A 39 -8.79 14.20 0.79
N TYR A 40 -8.87 15.32 0.08
CA TYR A 40 -9.43 16.57 0.61
C TYR A 40 -10.97 16.55 0.70
N ASN A 41 -11.65 15.66 -0.02
CA ASN A 41 -13.10 15.47 0.01
C ASN A 41 -13.55 14.46 1.08
N ASP A 42 -12.62 13.96 1.90
CA ASP A 42 -12.86 12.88 2.87
C ASP A 42 -13.12 11.49 2.25
N ASP A 43 -12.88 11.33 0.96
CA ASP A 43 -12.98 10.05 0.26
C ASP A 43 -11.82 9.14 0.63
N CYS A 44 -12.12 7.87 0.93
CA CYS A 44 -11.10 6.89 1.30
C CYS A 44 -10.36 6.38 0.06
N LEU A 45 -9.07 6.74 -0.03
CA LEU A 45 -8.21 6.35 -1.15
C LEU A 45 -7.32 5.15 -0.85
N ILE A 46 -6.91 5.00 0.41
CA ILE A 46 -6.05 3.90 0.84
C ILE A 46 -6.63 3.29 2.12
N LEU A 47 -6.74 1.96 2.16
CA LEU A 47 -7.08 1.22 3.35
C LEU A 47 -6.00 0.17 3.63
N LEU A 48 -5.49 0.16 4.86
CA LEU A 48 -4.53 -0.83 5.35
C LEU A 48 -5.25 -1.92 6.15
N GLU A 49 -5.15 -3.14 5.65
CA GLU A 49 -5.49 -4.36 6.35
C GLU A 49 -4.24 -5.24 6.38
N ASP A 50 -4.07 -6.01 7.45
CA ASP A 50 -2.86 -6.78 7.73
C ASP A 50 -2.23 -7.43 6.48
N TYR A 51 -3.02 -8.21 5.73
CA TYR A 51 -2.56 -8.89 4.53
C TYR A 51 -3.03 -8.23 3.21
N ALA A 52 -3.60 -7.03 3.26
CA ALA A 52 -4.13 -6.33 2.08
C ALA A 52 -3.98 -4.80 2.16
N VAL A 53 -3.37 -4.23 1.13
CA VAL A 53 -3.35 -2.78 0.90
C VAL A 53 -4.32 -2.49 -0.23
N HIS A 54 -5.39 -1.75 0.07
CA HIS A 54 -6.40 -1.37 -0.92
C HIS A 54 -6.15 0.06 -1.37
N LEU A 55 -6.08 0.27 -2.69
CA LEU A 55 -5.98 1.57 -3.34
C LEU A 55 -7.22 1.78 -4.22
N ALA A 56 -7.88 2.92 -4.05
CA ALA A 56 -8.98 3.32 -4.91
C ALA A 56 -8.49 3.61 -6.35
N ALA A 57 -9.39 3.52 -7.34
CA ALA A 57 -9.05 3.60 -8.77
C ALA A 57 -8.62 5.01 -9.24
N ASP A 58 -8.84 6.01 -8.41
CA ASP A 58 -8.48 7.42 -8.55
C ASP A 58 -7.10 7.74 -7.94
N VAL A 59 -6.48 6.79 -7.22
CA VAL A 59 -5.11 6.93 -6.73
C VAL A 59 -4.15 7.05 -7.92
N PRO A 60 -3.33 8.11 -8.02
CA PRO A 60 -2.39 8.28 -9.13
C PRO A 60 -1.39 7.12 -9.23
N LEU A 61 -1.05 6.72 -10.46
CA LEU A 61 -0.14 5.59 -10.72
C LEU A 61 1.24 5.74 -10.07
N ILE A 62 1.70 6.98 -9.84
CA ILE A 62 2.95 7.23 -9.10
C ILE A 62 2.87 6.73 -7.64
N VAL A 63 1.72 6.93 -6.99
CA VAL A 63 1.47 6.46 -5.63
C VAL A 63 1.32 4.94 -5.61
N VAL A 64 0.58 4.38 -6.58
CA VAL A 64 0.44 2.91 -6.75
C VAL A 64 1.81 2.25 -6.87
N LYS A 65 2.72 2.85 -7.67
CA LYS A 65 4.10 2.40 -7.84
C LYS A 65 4.88 2.44 -6.53
N GLU A 66 4.86 3.57 -5.81
CA GLU A 66 5.62 3.74 -4.56
C GLU A 66 5.14 2.79 -3.46
N ILE A 67 3.83 2.67 -3.27
CA ILE A 67 3.22 1.72 -2.33
C ILE A 67 3.55 0.28 -2.75
N GLY A 68 3.46 -0.04 -4.04
CA GLY A 68 3.85 -1.36 -4.55
C GLY A 68 5.31 -1.70 -4.29
N LEU A 69 6.21 -0.72 -4.33
CA LEU A 69 7.61 -0.90 -3.94
C LEU A 69 7.74 -1.12 -2.42
N ALA A 70 6.98 -0.41 -1.58
CA ALA A 70 6.97 -0.61 -0.13
C ALA A 70 6.49 -2.02 0.24
N VAL A 71 5.37 -2.47 -0.33
CA VAL A 71 4.83 -3.83 -0.14
C VAL A 71 5.87 -4.90 -0.52
N ARG A 72 6.58 -4.71 -1.63
CA ARG A 72 7.67 -5.62 -2.04
C ARG A 72 8.86 -5.62 -1.08
N LYS A 73 9.23 -4.46 -0.54
CA LYS A 73 10.35 -4.32 0.42
C LYS A 73 10.05 -5.02 1.75
N PHE A 74 8.78 -5.12 2.13
CA PHE A 74 8.34 -5.81 3.34
C PHE A 74 8.60 -7.34 3.31
N LYS A 75 8.88 -7.93 2.13
CA LYS A 75 9.28 -9.35 1.94
C LYS A 75 8.28 -10.39 2.46
N ASN A 76 7.01 -10.03 2.65
CA ASN A 76 5.94 -10.99 2.91
C ASN A 76 5.11 -11.23 1.63
N LYS A 77 5.00 -12.50 1.20
CA LYS A 77 4.29 -12.88 -0.04
C LYS A 77 2.77 -12.92 0.12
N ASP A 78 2.29 -12.96 1.36
CA ASP A 78 0.86 -13.04 1.66
C ASP A 78 0.20 -11.65 1.64
N VAL A 79 1.01 -10.58 1.68
CA VAL A 79 0.51 -9.21 1.54
C VAL A 79 0.15 -8.94 0.09
N THR A 80 -1.11 -8.58 -0.12
CA THR A 80 -1.66 -8.26 -1.43
C THR A 80 -1.81 -6.75 -1.61
N LEU A 81 -1.63 -6.28 -2.85
CA LEU A 81 -1.93 -4.90 -3.24
C LEU A 81 -3.10 -4.93 -4.21
N LEU A 82 -4.16 -4.19 -3.90
CA LEU A 82 -5.33 -4.04 -4.74
C LEU A 82 -5.42 -2.60 -5.23
N TYR A 83 -5.71 -2.41 -6.52
CA TYR A 83 -5.94 -1.11 -7.13
C TYR A 83 -7.25 -1.16 -7.92
N GLY A 84 -8.22 -0.32 -7.55
CA GLY A 84 -9.57 -0.34 -8.14
C GLY A 84 -10.25 -1.71 -8.01
N GLY A 85 -9.98 -2.44 -6.91
CA GLY A 85 -10.49 -3.79 -6.68
C GLY A 85 -9.76 -4.91 -7.42
N SER A 86 -8.70 -4.63 -8.19
CA SER A 86 -7.92 -5.64 -8.92
C SER A 86 -6.54 -5.86 -8.31
N PHE A 87 -6.05 -7.10 -8.32
CA PHE A 87 -4.70 -7.41 -7.85
C PHE A 87 -3.63 -6.71 -8.69
N VAL A 88 -2.70 -6.06 -8.00
CA VAL A 88 -1.51 -5.48 -8.60
C VAL A 88 -0.36 -6.46 -8.46
N THR A 89 -0.02 -7.10 -9.56
CA THR A 89 1.07 -8.07 -9.61
C THR A 89 2.43 -7.40 -9.52
N HIS A 90 3.43 -8.19 -9.14
CA HIS A 90 4.82 -7.77 -9.27
C HIS A 90 5.13 -7.29 -10.70
N LYS A 91 4.74 -8.03 -11.73
CA LYS A 91 5.02 -7.63 -13.12
C LYS A 91 4.51 -6.21 -13.42
N GLN A 92 3.31 -5.87 -12.98
CA GLN A 92 2.73 -4.52 -13.15
C GLN A 92 3.53 -3.44 -12.42
N ILE A 93 3.95 -3.64 -11.17
CA ILE A 93 4.81 -2.67 -10.47
C ILE A 93 6.14 -2.47 -11.20
N LYS A 94 6.74 -3.54 -11.73
CA LYS A 94 7.99 -3.42 -12.50
C LYS A 94 7.79 -2.60 -13.77
N MET A 95 6.68 -2.81 -14.48
CA MET A 95 6.32 -2.04 -15.66
C MET A 95 6.16 -0.54 -15.34
N LEU A 96 5.50 -0.19 -14.23
CA LEU A 96 5.36 1.22 -13.81
C LEU A 96 6.71 1.90 -13.57
N VAL A 97 7.65 1.20 -12.94
CA VAL A 97 9.03 1.70 -12.72
C VAL A 97 9.78 1.88 -14.04
N GLU A 98 9.59 0.97 -14.99
CA GLU A 98 10.25 1.04 -16.31
C GLU A 98 9.70 2.17 -17.18
N MET A 99 8.38 2.42 -17.14
CA MET A 99 7.75 3.52 -17.86
C MET A 99 8.29 4.89 -17.41
N GLU A 100 8.43 5.10 -16.10
CA GLU A 100 8.99 6.35 -15.56
C GLU A 100 10.41 6.62 -16.07
N LYS A 101 11.28 5.60 -16.12
CA LYS A 101 12.65 5.72 -16.63
C LYS A 101 12.75 6.08 -18.12
N GLN A 102 11.70 5.82 -18.89
CA GLN A 102 11.65 6.16 -20.32
C GLN A 102 11.08 7.56 -20.57
N THR A 103 10.48 8.17 -19.55
CA THR A 103 9.82 9.48 -19.66
C THR A 103 10.63 10.60 -19.01
N ALA A 104 11.74 10.27 -18.33
CA ALA A 104 12.69 11.18 -17.68
C ALA A 104 13.99 11.30 -18.49
#